data_AF-A0AAJ4B3I9-F1
#
_entry.id   AF-A0AAJ4B3I9-F1
#
_cell.length_a   1.000
_cell.length_b   1.000
_cell.length_c   1.000
_cell.angle_alpha   90.00
_cell.angle_beta   90.00
_cell.angle_gamma   90.00
#
_symmetry.space_group_name_H-M   'P 1'
#
loop_
_entity.id
_entity.type
_entity.pdbx_description
1 polymer ?
#
loop_
_entity_poly.entity_id
_entity_poly.type
_entity_poly.pdbx_seq_one_letter_code
_entity_poly.pdbx_strand_id
1 'polypeptide(L)'
;MCVNKKPPLADPANKRVRKAKPETVVKTTREPSATSLKRRMRLMEGKRTLILDAALEIFSRYGVHGSSLDQVASLADVSKTNLLYYFSSKDDLYLNVLRQLLEVWLSPLVHFTADKEPVQAISAYIKAKLEMSRDHPAESRLFCMEVMQGAPLIQGELQHPLRDTVQAKVAVIQHWIDSGQLAPINPHHLIFTLWATTQHYADFRTQVEAVTGKTLDDPAFFDEVLTSLRSMVLDGILPRKA
;
A
#
# COMPACT_ATOMS: atom_id res chain seq x y z
N MET A 1 58.28 33.51 -66.17
CA MET A 1 57.37 34.05 -67.20
C MET A 1 55.94 33.76 -66.78
N CYS A 2 55.25 34.75 -66.19
CA CYS A 2 53.81 34.68 -65.93
C CYS A 2 53.18 35.89 -66.61
N VAL A 3 52.16 35.62 -67.40
CA VAL A 3 51.49 36.54 -68.31
C VAL A 3 50.14 36.91 -67.71
N ASN A 4 49.80 38.22 -67.75
CA ASN A 4 48.45 38.79 -67.75
C ASN A 4 47.60 38.63 -66.48
N LYS A 5 46.68 39.52 -66.08
CA LYS A 5 45.99 40.67 -66.71
C LYS A 5 45.31 41.44 -65.55
N LYS A 6 45.32 42.78 -65.58
CA LYS A 6 44.30 43.61 -64.89
C LYS A 6 42.97 43.49 -65.66
N PRO A 7 41.80 43.55 -64.98
CA PRO A 7 40.94 44.75 -65.12
C PRO A 7 40.07 45.01 -63.85
N PRO A 8 39.04 45.89 -63.86
CA PRO A 8 39.15 47.35 -63.75
C PRO A 8 38.37 47.92 -62.52
N LEU A 9 38.28 49.25 -62.50
CA LEU A 9 37.81 50.14 -61.44
C LEU A 9 36.37 49.96 -60.93
N ALA A 10 36.19 50.48 -59.72
CA ALA A 10 34.99 50.56 -58.91
C ALA A 10 33.84 51.38 -59.51
N ASP A 11 32.61 51.02 -59.11
CA ASP A 11 31.42 51.87 -59.11
C ASP A 11 30.92 52.02 -57.65
N PRO A 12 30.72 53.24 -57.11
CA PRO A 12 30.39 53.46 -55.71
C PRO A 12 28.91 53.80 -55.51
N ALA A 13 28.09 52.85 -55.04
CA ALA A 13 26.85 53.17 -54.31
C ALA A 13 26.19 51.93 -53.70
N ASN A 14 26.32 51.72 -52.39
CA ASN A 14 25.15 51.43 -51.56
C ASN A 14 25.47 51.51 -50.06
N LYS A 15 24.94 52.53 -49.38
CA LYS A 15 24.92 52.60 -47.91
C LYS A 15 23.98 51.51 -47.40
N ARG A 16 24.52 50.36 -46.98
CA ARG A 16 23.77 49.36 -46.22
C ARG A 16 23.51 49.89 -44.81
N VAL A 17 22.26 50.31 -44.57
CA VAL A 17 21.67 50.49 -43.25
C VAL A 17 21.81 49.15 -42.49
N ARG A 18 22.50 49.17 -41.34
CA ARG A 18 22.58 48.00 -40.45
C ARG A 18 21.18 47.75 -39.88
N LYS A 19 20.55 46.62 -40.25
CA LYS A 19 19.32 46.14 -39.60
C LYS A 19 19.64 45.79 -38.15
N ALA A 20 18.86 46.33 -37.22
CA ALA A 20 18.90 45.97 -35.81
C ALA A 20 18.62 44.48 -35.62
N LYS A 21 19.34 43.85 -34.68
CA LYS A 21 19.19 42.46 -34.26
C LYS A 21 17.80 42.30 -33.63
N PRO A 22 17.01 41.26 -33.95
CA PRO A 22 15.72 41.05 -33.29
C PRO A 22 15.97 40.80 -31.80
N GLU A 23 15.21 41.51 -30.96
CA GLU A 23 15.23 41.34 -29.51
C GLU A 23 14.92 39.88 -29.15
N THR A 24 15.76 39.31 -28.29
CA THR A 24 15.52 38.01 -27.66
C THR A 24 14.24 38.11 -26.83
N VAL A 25 13.15 37.52 -27.33
CA VAL A 25 11.94 37.28 -26.56
C VAL A 25 12.30 36.40 -25.38
N VAL A 26 12.39 37.00 -24.18
CA VAL A 26 12.48 36.25 -22.92
C VAL A 26 11.22 35.40 -22.84
N LYS A 27 11.36 34.07 -22.98
CA LYS A 27 10.28 33.14 -22.67
C LYS A 27 9.95 33.33 -21.19
N THR A 28 8.88 34.05 -20.90
CA THR A 28 8.28 34.09 -19.58
C THR A 28 7.89 32.65 -19.24
N THR A 29 8.60 32.05 -18.29
CA THR A 29 8.23 30.76 -17.71
C THR A 29 6.87 30.94 -17.06
N ARG A 30 5.79 30.63 -17.79
CA ARG A 30 4.42 30.70 -17.23
C ARG A 30 4.35 29.73 -16.07
N GLU A 31 4.11 30.26 -14.87
CA GLU A 31 3.85 29.43 -13.71
C GLU A 31 2.66 28.51 -14.01
N PRO A 32 2.78 27.21 -13.74
CA PRO A 32 1.71 26.25 -14.02
C PRO A 32 0.47 26.63 -13.19
N SER A 33 -0.68 26.74 -13.85
CA SER A 33 -1.94 27.06 -13.18
C SER A 33 -2.30 25.98 -12.14
N ALA A 34 -3.02 26.37 -11.08
CA ALA A 34 -3.48 25.45 -10.04
C ALA A 34 -4.19 24.20 -10.61
N THR A 35 -4.95 24.36 -11.70
CA THR A 35 -5.62 23.25 -12.40
C THR A 35 -4.64 22.28 -13.06
N SER A 36 -3.57 22.79 -13.68
CA SER A 36 -2.52 21.96 -14.29
C SER A 36 -1.70 21.19 -13.26
N LEU A 37 -1.42 21.83 -12.11
CA LEU A 37 -0.77 21.20 -10.96
C LEU A 37 -1.64 20.06 -10.41
N LYS A 38 -2.93 20.30 -10.19
CA LYS A 38 -3.87 19.28 -9.69
C LYS A 38 -4.00 18.08 -10.63
N ARG A 39 -4.06 18.31 -11.95
CA ARG A 39 -4.07 17.23 -12.96
C ARG A 39 -2.78 16.42 -12.92
N ARG A 40 -1.63 17.09 -12.84
CA ARG A 40 -0.32 16.43 -12.72
C ARG A 40 -0.26 15.58 -11.46
N MET A 41 -0.67 16.09 -10.30
CA MET A 41 -0.70 15.32 -9.05
C MET A 41 -1.54 14.05 -9.16
N ARG A 42 -2.74 14.12 -9.77
CA ARG A 42 -3.58 12.94 -9.99
C ARG A 42 -2.92 11.89 -10.89
N LEU A 43 -2.26 12.32 -11.96
CA LEU A 43 -1.52 11.41 -12.85
C LEU A 43 -0.33 10.76 -12.12
N MET A 44 0.35 11.53 -11.27
CA MET A 44 1.45 11.02 -10.46
C MET A 44 0.97 9.98 -9.46
N GLU A 45 -0.15 10.24 -8.79
CA GLU A 45 -0.73 9.29 -7.83
C GLU A 45 -1.20 8.01 -8.52
N GLY A 46 -1.91 8.12 -9.64
CA GLY A 46 -2.33 6.95 -10.41
C GLY A 46 -1.16 6.06 -10.85
N LYS A 47 -0.04 6.67 -11.27
CA LYS A 47 1.18 5.92 -11.58
C LYS A 47 1.82 5.26 -10.35
N ARG A 48 1.82 5.96 -9.22
CA ARG A 48 2.34 5.41 -7.96
C ARG A 48 1.55 4.17 -7.55
N THR A 49 0.22 4.22 -7.63
CA THR A 49 -0.66 3.07 -7.35
C THR A 49 -0.38 1.90 -8.30
N LEU A 50 -0.30 2.14 -9.62
CA LEU A 50 0.01 1.08 -10.59
C LEU A 50 1.34 0.36 -10.30
N ILE A 51 2.36 1.10 -9.87
CA ILE A 51 3.65 0.52 -9.50
C ILE A 51 3.52 -0.33 -8.22
N LEU A 52 2.76 0.12 -7.22
CA LEU A 52 2.55 -0.62 -5.97
C LEU A 52 1.76 -1.90 -6.18
N ASP A 53 0.71 -1.87 -7.01
CA ASP A 53 -0.10 -3.05 -7.34
C ASP A 53 0.75 -4.10 -8.07
N ALA A 54 1.53 -3.67 -9.07
CA ALA A 54 2.47 -4.55 -9.76
C ALA A 54 3.55 -5.10 -8.82
N ALA A 55 4.06 -4.28 -7.91
CA ALA A 55 5.05 -4.70 -6.92
C ALA A 55 4.50 -5.75 -5.97
N LEU A 56 3.28 -5.57 -5.47
CA LEU A 56 2.59 -6.54 -4.63
C LEU A 56 2.45 -7.89 -5.34
N GLU A 57 2.01 -7.90 -6.60
CA GLU A 57 1.89 -9.14 -7.37
C GLU A 57 3.26 -9.86 -7.51
N ILE A 58 4.29 -9.12 -7.90
CA ILE A 58 5.64 -9.68 -8.07
C ILE A 58 6.22 -10.17 -6.74
N PHE A 59 6.12 -9.39 -5.66
CA PHE A 59 6.68 -9.76 -4.36
C PHE A 59 5.93 -10.91 -3.70
N SER A 60 4.60 -10.95 -3.81
CA SER A 60 3.82 -12.06 -3.24
C SER A 60 4.05 -13.40 -3.95
N ARG A 61 4.47 -13.36 -5.23
CA ARG A 61 4.74 -14.55 -6.03
C ARG A 61 6.18 -15.05 -5.93
N TYR A 62 7.16 -14.14 -5.91
CA TYR A 62 8.58 -14.48 -5.98
C TYR A 62 9.37 -14.15 -4.71
N GLY A 63 8.73 -13.52 -3.71
CA GLY A 63 9.41 -12.92 -2.56
C GLY A 63 10.20 -11.66 -2.92
N VAL A 64 10.66 -10.92 -1.92
CA VAL A 64 11.47 -9.71 -2.13
C VAL A 64 12.85 -10.01 -2.74
N HIS A 65 13.48 -11.13 -2.37
CA HIS A 65 14.80 -11.50 -2.89
C HIS A 65 14.73 -12.07 -4.32
N GLY A 66 13.72 -12.89 -4.63
CA GLY A 66 13.54 -13.52 -5.95
C GLY A 66 12.94 -12.61 -7.03
N SER A 67 12.68 -11.35 -6.70
CA SER A 67 12.10 -10.34 -7.58
C SER A 67 13.09 -9.24 -7.97
N SER A 68 12.75 -8.51 -9.03
CA SER A 68 13.53 -7.41 -9.59
C SER A 68 12.65 -6.21 -9.94
N LEU A 69 13.25 -5.02 -9.90
CA LEU A 69 12.58 -3.78 -10.33
C LEU A 69 12.21 -3.81 -11.81
N ASP A 70 12.91 -4.60 -12.63
CA ASP A 70 12.61 -4.74 -14.05
C ASP A 70 11.31 -5.54 -14.27
N GLN A 71 11.06 -6.58 -13.47
CA GLN A 71 9.78 -7.30 -13.47
C GLN A 71 8.62 -6.38 -13.06
N VAL A 72 8.80 -5.61 -11.99
CA VAL A 72 7.77 -4.65 -11.54
C VAL A 72 7.50 -3.58 -12.59
N ALA A 73 8.55 -2.97 -13.15
CA ALA A 73 8.42 -1.93 -14.16
C ALA A 73 7.71 -2.46 -15.42
N SER A 74 8.06 -3.67 -15.84
CA SER A 74 7.40 -4.33 -16.97
C SER A 74 5.92 -4.62 -16.71
N LEU A 75 5.56 -5.07 -15.50
CA LEU A 75 4.17 -5.36 -15.16
C LEU A 75 3.34 -4.08 -15.02
N ALA A 76 3.91 -3.01 -14.46
CA ALA A 76 3.27 -1.71 -14.30
C ALA A 76 3.23 -0.86 -15.60
N ASP A 77 3.77 -1.37 -16.71
CA ASP A 77 3.94 -0.64 -17.98
C ASP A 77 4.63 0.73 -17.82
N VAL A 78 5.75 0.73 -17.07
CA VAL A 78 6.59 1.91 -16.86
C VAL A 78 8.06 1.59 -17.11
N SER A 79 8.87 2.60 -17.40
CA SER A 79 10.33 2.40 -17.44
C SER A 79 10.90 2.27 -16.02
N LYS A 80 11.99 1.52 -15.86
CA LYS A 80 12.74 1.43 -14.60
C LYS A 80 13.12 2.80 -14.04
N THR A 81 13.54 3.73 -14.92
CA THR A 81 13.84 5.11 -14.55
C THR A 81 12.60 5.83 -14.01
N ASN A 82 11.42 5.61 -14.59
CA ASN A 82 10.18 6.18 -14.08
C ASN A 82 9.78 5.55 -12.73
N LEU A 83 9.96 4.25 -12.54
CA LEU A 83 9.76 3.59 -11.24
C LEU A 83 10.68 4.19 -10.17
N LEU A 84 11.98 4.30 -10.47
CA LEU A 84 13.00 4.82 -9.55
C LEU A 84 12.80 6.29 -9.17
N TYR A 85 12.01 7.03 -9.97
CA TYR A 85 11.57 8.37 -9.58
C TYR A 85 10.59 8.36 -8.39
N TYR A 86 9.76 7.32 -8.26
CA TYR A 86 8.80 7.18 -7.15
C TYR A 86 9.37 6.43 -5.96
N PHE A 87 10.19 5.40 -6.22
CA PHE A 87 10.75 4.52 -5.19
C PHE A 87 12.24 4.37 -5.40
N SER A 88 13.02 4.85 -4.45
CA SER A 88 14.47 5.00 -4.55
C SER A 88 15.23 3.68 -4.66
N SER A 89 14.63 2.58 -4.22
CA SER A 89 15.21 1.23 -4.24
C SER A 89 14.12 0.16 -4.23
N LYS A 90 14.51 -1.11 -4.40
CA LYS A 90 13.59 -2.25 -4.24
C LYS A 90 13.06 -2.36 -2.81
N ASP A 91 13.92 -2.12 -1.82
CA ASP A 91 13.55 -2.18 -0.40
C ASP A 91 12.58 -1.04 -0.05
N ASP A 92 12.80 0.16 -0.59
CA ASP A 92 11.87 1.29 -0.47
C ASP A 92 10.51 0.98 -1.10
N LEU A 93 10.49 0.41 -2.31
CA LEU A 93 9.25 -0.04 -2.94
C LEU A 93 8.54 -1.10 -2.09
N TYR A 94 9.26 -2.09 -1.61
CA TYR A 94 8.72 -3.18 -0.78
C TYR A 94 8.15 -2.67 0.55
N LEU A 95 8.88 -1.77 1.23
CA LEU A 95 8.39 -1.09 2.44
C LEU A 95 7.10 -0.33 2.17
N ASN A 96 6.99 0.38 1.04
CA ASN A 96 5.77 1.09 0.68
C ASN A 96 4.59 0.14 0.38
N VAL A 97 4.85 -1.02 -0.23
CA VAL A 97 3.83 -2.08 -0.38
C VAL A 97 3.35 -2.51 0.99
N LEU A 98 4.25 -2.91 1.89
CA LEU A 98 3.88 -3.40 3.23
C LEU A 98 3.16 -2.35 4.09
N ARG A 99 3.52 -1.07 3.96
CA ARG A 99 2.80 0.05 4.60
C ARG A 99 1.34 0.12 4.15
N GLN A 100 1.10 0.04 2.83
CA GLN A 100 -0.25 0.04 2.28
C GLN A 100 -1.04 -1.17 2.77
N LEU A 101 -0.42 -2.35 2.84
CA LEU A 101 -1.06 -3.56 3.39
C LEU A 101 -1.47 -3.36 4.85
N LEU A 102 -0.55 -2.85 5.69
CA LEU A 102 -0.82 -2.55 7.10
C LEU A 102 -1.97 -1.56 7.27
N GLU A 103 -2.00 -0.49 6.48
CA GLU A 103 -3.08 0.51 6.53
C GLU A 103 -4.44 -0.12 6.23
N VAL A 104 -4.54 -0.87 5.13
CA VAL A 104 -5.77 -1.56 4.73
C VAL A 104 -6.21 -2.55 5.80
N TRP A 105 -5.27 -3.33 6.35
CA TRP A 105 -5.52 -4.33 7.40
C TRP A 105 -5.96 -3.77 8.74
N LEU A 106 -5.47 -2.59 9.10
CA LEU A 106 -5.84 -1.92 10.34
C LEU A 106 -7.12 -1.08 10.21
N SER A 107 -7.54 -0.77 8.99
CA SER A 107 -8.74 0.03 8.72
C SER A 107 -9.98 -0.44 9.49
N PRO A 108 -10.33 -1.75 9.52
CA PRO A 108 -11.51 -2.19 10.27
C PRO A 108 -11.38 -1.98 11.78
N LEU A 109 -10.16 -1.95 12.32
CA LEU A 109 -9.90 -1.75 13.75
C LEU A 109 -10.16 -0.29 14.17
N VAL A 110 -10.08 0.65 13.23
CA VAL A 110 -10.40 2.07 13.48
C VAL A 110 -11.84 2.23 13.97
N HIS A 111 -12.75 1.34 13.57
CA HIS A 111 -14.16 1.38 13.96
C HIS A 111 -14.45 0.95 15.40
N PHE A 112 -13.45 0.45 16.14
CA PHE A 112 -13.62 0.25 17.58
C PHE A 112 -13.59 1.61 18.27
N THR A 113 -14.77 2.05 18.71
CA THR A 113 -14.99 3.27 19.46
C THR A 113 -15.82 2.95 20.71
N ALA A 114 -15.61 3.71 21.78
CA ALA A 114 -16.19 3.41 23.09
C ALA A 114 -17.73 3.36 23.11
N ASP A 115 -18.37 4.11 22.20
CA ASP A 115 -19.83 4.18 22.02
C ASP A 115 -20.45 2.97 21.31
N LYS A 116 -19.63 2.08 20.74
CA LYS A 116 -20.12 0.88 20.04
C LYS A 116 -20.45 -0.25 21.00
N GLU A 117 -21.44 -1.04 20.61
CA GLU A 117 -21.74 -2.32 21.26
C GLU A 117 -20.61 -3.31 20.95
N PRO A 118 -19.90 -3.85 21.95
CA PRO A 118 -18.65 -4.60 21.75
C PRO A 118 -18.82 -5.88 20.92
N VAL A 119 -19.89 -6.65 21.16
CA VAL A 119 -20.13 -7.94 20.49
C VAL A 119 -20.38 -7.72 19.00
N GLN A 120 -21.21 -6.74 18.65
CA GLN A 120 -21.44 -6.32 17.26
C GLN A 120 -20.16 -5.80 16.60
N ALA A 121 -19.40 -4.94 17.28
CA ALA A 121 -18.15 -4.40 16.75
C ALA A 121 -17.12 -5.51 16.44
N ILE A 122 -16.91 -6.43 17.38
CA ILE A 122 -15.99 -7.56 17.21
C ILE A 122 -16.50 -8.53 16.14
N SER A 123 -17.80 -8.83 16.12
CA SER A 123 -18.44 -9.68 15.11
C SER A 123 -18.33 -9.13 13.69
N ALA A 124 -18.44 -7.82 13.53
CA ALA A 124 -18.22 -7.13 12.26
C ALA A 124 -16.73 -7.15 11.87
N TYR A 125 -15.83 -6.97 12.83
CA TYR A 125 -14.39 -7.03 12.61
C TYR A 125 -13.91 -8.41 12.15
N ILE A 126 -14.40 -9.50 12.77
CA ILE A 126 -14.11 -10.88 12.33
C ILE A 126 -14.53 -11.07 10.87
N LYS A 127 -15.74 -10.62 10.51
CA LYS A 127 -16.25 -10.72 9.15
C LYS A 127 -15.36 -9.96 8.16
N ALA A 128 -15.06 -8.69 8.45
CA ALA A 128 -14.21 -7.88 7.60
C ALA A 128 -12.83 -8.52 7.40
N LYS A 129 -12.20 -9.02 8.47
CA LYS A 129 -10.89 -9.68 8.36
C LYS A 129 -10.94 -11.00 7.59
N LEU A 130 -12.03 -11.76 7.65
CA LEU A 130 -12.22 -12.94 6.80
C LEU A 130 -12.45 -12.57 5.34
N GLU A 131 -13.24 -11.54 5.05
CA GLU A 131 -13.42 -11.01 3.69
C GLU A 131 -12.06 -10.61 3.09
N MET A 132 -11.23 -9.91 3.87
CA MET A 132 -9.87 -9.56 3.45
C MET A 132 -8.97 -10.79 3.25
N SER A 133 -9.12 -11.82 4.09
CA SER A 133 -8.36 -13.07 3.95
C SER A 133 -8.76 -13.85 2.69
N ARG A 134 -10.03 -13.75 2.26
CA ARG A 134 -10.53 -14.31 1.00
C ARG A 134 -10.07 -13.50 -0.21
N ASP A 135 -10.28 -12.19 -0.17
CA ASP A 135 -10.13 -11.30 -1.33
C ASP A 135 -8.66 -10.93 -1.60
N HIS A 136 -7.83 -10.92 -0.54
CA HIS A 136 -6.43 -10.46 -0.57
C HIS A 136 -5.44 -11.45 0.07
N PRO A 137 -5.45 -12.75 -0.28
CA PRO A 137 -4.66 -13.76 0.43
C PRO A 137 -3.14 -13.62 0.17
N ALA A 138 -2.77 -13.04 -0.97
CA ALA A 138 -1.38 -12.75 -1.32
C ALA A 138 -0.76 -11.67 -0.42
N GLU A 139 -1.54 -10.65 -0.08
CA GLU A 139 -1.16 -9.57 0.85
C GLU A 139 -0.90 -10.14 2.24
N SER A 140 -1.81 -11.00 2.72
CA SER A 140 -1.67 -11.69 4.01
C SER A 140 -0.36 -12.45 4.11
N ARG A 141 -0.09 -13.29 3.11
CA ARG A 141 1.13 -14.10 3.07
C ARG A 141 2.39 -13.25 3.02
N LEU A 142 2.39 -12.17 2.23
CA LEU A 142 3.56 -11.30 2.11
C LEU A 142 3.91 -10.67 3.46
N PHE A 143 2.91 -10.14 4.16
CA PHE A 143 3.09 -9.59 5.50
C PHE A 143 3.55 -10.67 6.50
N CYS A 144 2.91 -11.85 6.48
CA CYS A 144 3.26 -12.97 7.36
C CYS A 144 4.72 -13.41 7.17
N MET A 145 5.18 -13.55 5.91
CA MET A 145 6.56 -13.93 5.60
C MET A 145 7.58 -12.89 6.09
N GLU A 146 7.31 -11.59 5.93
CA GLU A 146 8.18 -10.53 6.45
C GLU A 146 8.31 -10.62 7.98
N VAL A 147 7.20 -10.80 8.69
CA VAL A 147 7.19 -10.91 10.16
C VAL A 147 7.92 -12.17 10.62
N MET A 148 7.70 -13.31 9.96
CA MET A 148 8.39 -14.57 10.28
C MET A 148 9.91 -14.49 10.10
N GLN A 149 10.40 -13.63 9.21
CA GLN A 149 11.82 -13.38 9.01
C GLN A 149 12.41 -12.38 10.03
N GLY A 150 11.62 -11.92 11.00
CA GLY A 150 12.05 -10.96 12.01
C GLY A 150 11.84 -9.49 11.61
N ALA A 151 11.00 -9.23 10.59
CA ALA A 151 10.62 -7.90 10.14
C ALA A 151 11.81 -6.96 9.79
N PRO A 152 12.81 -7.42 9.01
CA PRO A 152 14.02 -6.64 8.73
C PRO A 152 13.75 -5.26 8.11
N LEU A 153 12.67 -5.11 7.34
CA LEU A 153 12.34 -3.85 6.67
C LEU A 153 11.19 -3.09 7.34
N ILE A 154 10.33 -3.78 8.10
CA ILE A 154 9.14 -3.17 8.73
C ILE A 154 9.21 -3.06 10.25
N GLN A 155 10.34 -3.39 10.89
CA GLN A 155 10.47 -3.27 12.35
C GLN A 155 10.07 -1.88 12.85
N GLY A 156 10.45 -0.84 12.11
CA GLY A 156 10.00 0.53 12.33
C GLY A 156 8.47 0.61 12.41
N GLU A 157 7.79 0.17 11.34
CA GLU A 157 6.32 0.16 11.17
C GLU A 157 5.57 -0.64 12.26
N LEU A 158 6.19 -1.71 12.78
CA LEU A 158 5.63 -2.51 13.86
C LEU A 158 5.76 -1.79 15.22
N GLN A 159 6.93 -1.21 15.49
CA GLN A 159 7.18 -0.45 16.72
C GLN A 159 6.37 0.86 16.77
N HIS A 160 6.07 1.42 15.60
CA HIS A 160 5.18 2.57 15.30
C HIS A 160 4.85 2.50 13.81
N PRO A 161 3.67 2.78 13.23
CA PRO A 161 2.40 3.24 13.80
C PRO A 161 1.50 2.10 14.29
N LEU A 162 1.86 0.83 14.05
CA LEU A 162 1.05 -0.31 14.46
C LEU A 162 0.83 -0.31 15.98
N ARG A 163 1.91 -0.20 16.76
CA ARG A 163 1.83 -0.15 18.24
C ARG A 163 0.92 0.97 18.73
N ASP A 164 1.01 2.16 18.15
CA ASP A 164 0.22 3.32 18.56
C ASP A 164 -1.27 3.10 18.26
N THR A 165 -1.57 2.54 17.08
CA THR A 165 -2.93 2.14 16.69
C THR A 165 -3.48 1.09 17.65
N VAL A 166 -2.72 0.04 17.94
CA VAL A 166 -3.14 -1.02 18.87
C VAL A 166 -3.36 -0.46 20.26
N GLN A 167 -2.47 0.40 20.76
CA GLN A 167 -2.59 0.99 22.09
C GLN A 167 -3.88 1.81 22.24
N ALA A 168 -4.24 2.59 21.21
CA ALA A 168 -5.50 3.33 21.20
C ALA A 168 -6.72 2.40 21.29
N LYS A 169 -6.65 1.23 20.66
CA LYS A 169 -7.76 0.26 20.58
C LYS A 169 -7.84 -0.65 21.80
N VAL A 170 -6.70 -0.93 22.42
CA VAL A 170 -6.61 -1.53 23.76
C VAL A 170 -7.35 -0.66 24.78
N ALA A 171 -7.20 0.67 24.73
CA ALA A 171 -7.92 1.57 25.63
C ALA A 171 -9.45 1.51 25.43
N VAL A 172 -9.93 1.37 24.17
CA VAL A 172 -11.36 1.18 23.88
C VAL A 172 -11.87 -0.15 24.43
N ILE A 173 -11.15 -1.25 24.20
CA ILE A 173 -11.54 -2.56 24.71
C ILE A 173 -11.52 -2.55 26.25
N GLN A 174 -10.53 -1.90 26.86
CA GLN A 174 -10.47 -1.73 28.32
C GLN A 174 -11.70 -0.99 28.85
N HIS A 175 -12.16 0.06 28.16
CA HIS A 175 -13.39 0.75 28.53
C HIS A 175 -14.63 -0.18 28.48
N TRP A 176 -14.73 -1.07 27.49
CA TRP A 176 -15.80 -2.06 27.43
C TRP A 176 -15.73 -3.08 28.58
N ILE A 177 -14.53 -3.44 29.01
CA ILE A 177 -14.30 -4.31 30.19
C ILE A 177 -14.70 -3.57 31.47
N ASP A 178 -14.23 -2.35 31.67
CA ASP A 178 -14.48 -1.55 32.88
C ASP A 178 -15.98 -1.21 33.06
N SER A 179 -16.72 -1.12 31.94
CA SER A 179 -18.18 -0.93 31.92
C SER A 179 -18.97 -2.23 32.06
N GLY A 180 -18.32 -3.38 32.23
CA GLY A 180 -18.95 -4.69 32.41
C GLY A 180 -19.60 -5.27 31.15
N GLN A 181 -19.32 -4.71 29.97
CA GLN A 181 -19.84 -5.20 28.69
C GLN A 181 -19.04 -6.39 28.15
N LEU A 182 -17.77 -6.51 28.54
CA LEU A 182 -16.90 -7.65 28.24
C LEU A 182 -16.36 -8.29 29.53
N ALA A 183 -16.01 -9.57 29.44
CA ALA A 183 -15.27 -10.28 30.47
C ALA A 183 -13.88 -9.66 30.72
N PRO A 184 -13.29 -9.84 31.91
CA PRO A 184 -11.96 -9.30 32.26
C PRO A 184 -10.83 -10.09 31.57
N ILE A 185 -10.71 -9.91 30.25
CA ILE A 185 -9.68 -10.51 29.40
C ILE A 185 -8.55 -9.50 29.14
N ASN A 186 -7.41 -9.97 28.63
CA ASN A 186 -6.36 -9.08 28.15
C ASN A 186 -6.69 -8.55 26.73
N PRO A 187 -6.80 -7.23 26.51
CA PRO A 187 -7.14 -6.67 25.20
C PRO A 187 -6.14 -6.99 24.08
N HIS A 188 -4.84 -7.07 24.38
CA HIS A 188 -3.83 -7.43 23.38
C HIS A 188 -4.04 -8.86 22.89
N HIS A 189 -4.30 -9.80 23.80
CA HIS A 189 -4.54 -11.20 23.42
C HIS A 189 -5.83 -11.36 22.61
N LEU A 190 -6.87 -10.57 22.89
CA LEU A 190 -8.05 -10.54 22.03
C LEU A 190 -7.68 -10.09 20.60
N ILE A 191 -6.97 -8.97 20.46
CA ILE A 191 -6.53 -8.46 19.14
C ILE A 191 -5.69 -9.51 18.40
N PHE A 192 -4.69 -10.11 19.07
CA PHE A 192 -3.84 -11.13 18.46
C PHE A 192 -4.61 -12.39 18.07
N THR A 193 -5.59 -12.81 18.88
CA THR A 193 -6.47 -13.95 18.56
C THR A 193 -7.31 -13.65 17.33
N LEU A 194 -7.90 -12.46 17.22
CA LEU A 194 -8.67 -12.04 16.05
C LEU A 194 -7.81 -12.06 14.78
N TRP A 195 -6.59 -11.53 14.85
CA TRP A 195 -5.65 -11.55 13.73
C TRP A 195 -5.25 -12.97 13.34
N ALA A 196 -4.77 -13.76 14.30
CA ALA A 196 -4.28 -15.12 14.06
C ALA A 196 -5.36 -16.02 13.45
N THR A 197 -6.57 -16.01 14.03
CA THR A 197 -7.66 -16.90 13.61
C THR A 197 -8.24 -16.54 12.24
N THR A 198 -8.26 -15.25 11.88
CA THR A 198 -8.77 -14.82 10.57
C THR A 198 -7.72 -14.99 9.47
N GLN A 199 -6.49 -14.54 9.71
CA GLN A 199 -5.39 -14.61 8.74
C GLN A 199 -4.93 -16.04 8.45
N HIS A 200 -5.13 -16.98 9.38
CA HIS A 200 -4.82 -18.39 9.18
C HIS A 200 -5.38 -18.93 7.86
N TYR A 201 -6.61 -18.55 7.50
CA TYR A 201 -7.28 -19.02 6.28
C TYR A 201 -6.67 -18.48 4.97
N ALA A 202 -5.88 -17.41 5.03
CA ALA A 202 -5.10 -16.90 3.91
C ALA A 202 -3.65 -17.42 3.91
N ASP A 203 -3.01 -17.36 5.07
CA ASP A 203 -1.59 -17.71 5.25
C ASP A 203 -1.35 -19.21 5.08
N PHE A 204 -2.27 -20.01 5.62
CA PHE A 204 -2.25 -21.47 5.59
C PHE A 204 -3.31 -22.03 4.64
N ARG A 205 -3.73 -21.25 3.62
CA ARG A 205 -4.76 -21.67 2.64
C ARG A 205 -4.50 -23.06 2.08
N THR A 206 -3.25 -23.37 1.71
CA THR A 206 -2.86 -24.70 1.20
C THR A 206 -3.09 -25.83 2.23
N GLN A 207 -2.81 -25.59 3.50
CA GLN A 207 -3.07 -26.56 4.57
C GLN A 207 -4.57 -26.73 4.80
N VAL A 208 -5.32 -25.62 4.87
CA VAL A 208 -6.79 -25.65 5.03
C VAL A 208 -7.42 -26.44 3.89
N GLU A 209 -7.06 -26.10 2.64
CA GLU A 209 -7.57 -26.77 1.44
C GLU A 209 -7.23 -28.26 1.42
N ALA A 210 -6.01 -28.64 1.82
CA ALA A 210 -5.60 -30.04 1.87
C ALA A 210 -6.39 -30.86 2.91
N VAL A 211 -6.79 -30.24 4.03
CA VAL A 211 -7.52 -30.92 5.12
C VAL A 211 -9.02 -30.94 4.87
N THR A 212 -9.60 -29.86 4.36
CA THR A 212 -11.06 -29.70 4.24
C THR A 212 -11.58 -29.89 2.83
N GLY A 213 -10.73 -29.81 1.81
CA GLY A 213 -11.11 -29.75 0.40
C GLY A 213 -11.76 -28.42 -0.01
N LYS A 214 -11.74 -27.40 0.86
CA LYS A 214 -12.43 -26.12 0.66
C LYS A 214 -11.52 -24.93 0.96
N THR A 215 -11.89 -23.77 0.44
CA THR A 215 -11.24 -22.49 0.69
C THR A 215 -12.29 -21.41 0.98
N LEU A 216 -11.87 -20.23 1.45
CA LEU A 216 -12.79 -19.11 1.68
C LEU A 216 -13.51 -18.62 0.40
N ASP A 217 -13.11 -19.08 -0.78
CA ASP A 217 -13.80 -18.80 -2.04
C ASP A 217 -15.13 -19.56 -2.16
N ASP A 218 -15.32 -20.65 -1.38
CA ASP A 218 -16.61 -21.33 -1.23
C ASP A 218 -17.49 -20.55 -0.24
N PRO A 219 -18.63 -19.99 -0.68
CA PRO A 219 -19.51 -19.21 0.20
C PRO A 219 -20.02 -20.00 1.41
N ALA A 220 -20.31 -21.29 1.26
CA ALA A 220 -20.81 -22.11 2.35
C ALA A 220 -19.71 -22.36 3.39
N PHE A 221 -18.48 -22.58 2.94
CA PHE A 221 -17.33 -22.70 3.84
C PHE A 221 -16.99 -21.37 4.53
N PHE A 222 -17.08 -20.26 3.81
CA PHE A 222 -16.90 -18.93 4.41
C PHE A 222 -17.88 -18.69 5.55
N ASP A 223 -19.17 -18.99 5.34
CA ASP A 223 -20.21 -18.82 6.37
C ASP A 223 -20.01 -19.78 7.55
N GLU A 224 -19.58 -21.01 7.29
CA GLU A 224 -19.20 -22.01 8.31
C GLU A 224 -18.05 -21.50 9.20
N VAL A 225 -16.97 -21.01 8.58
CA VAL A 225 -15.80 -20.44 9.27
C VAL A 225 -16.20 -19.20 10.07
N LEU A 226 -16.95 -18.28 9.47
CA LEU A 226 -17.39 -17.05 10.13
C LEU A 226 -18.25 -17.37 11.38
N THR A 227 -19.17 -18.32 11.25
CA THR A 227 -20.02 -18.76 12.37
C THR A 227 -19.17 -19.39 13.48
N SER A 228 -18.22 -20.25 13.11
CA SER A 228 -17.33 -20.94 14.05
C SER A 228 -16.43 -19.97 14.82
N LEU A 229 -15.77 -19.03 14.11
CA LEU A 229 -14.92 -18.03 14.76
C LEU A 229 -15.73 -17.09 15.67
N ARG A 230 -16.95 -16.71 15.25
CA ARG A 230 -17.85 -15.91 16.10
C ARG A 230 -18.20 -16.64 17.38
N SER A 231 -18.60 -17.91 17.33
CA SER A 231 -18.90 -18.66 18.55
C SER A 231 -17.65 -18.76 19.44
N MET A 232 -16.53 -19.27 18.92
CA MET A 232 -15.32 -19.47 19.72
C MET A 232 -14.79 -18.19 20.37
N VAL A 233 -14.82 -17.06 19.65
CA VAL A 233 -14.32 -15.78 20.17
C VAL A 233 -15.37 -15.10 21.06
N LEU A 234 -16.61 -14.94 20.58
CA LEU A 234 -17.62 -14.16 21.28
C LEU A 234 -18.03 -14.84 22.60
N ASP A 235 -18.18 -16.16 22.62
CA ASP A 235 -18.52 -16.90 23.84
C ASP A 235 -17.40 -16.80 24.91
N GLY A 236 -16.15 -16.57 24.47
CA GLY A 236 -15.00 -16.38 25.35
C GLY A 236 -14.89 -14.98 25.98
N ILE A 237 -15.53 -13.96 25.39
CA ILE A 237 -15.40 -12.56 25.83
C ILE A 237 -16.66 -12.02 26.50
N LEU A 238 -17.76 -12.77 26.53
CA LEU A 238 -18.97 -12.37 27.21
C LEU A 238 -18.80 -12.43 28.75
N PRO A 239 -19.34 -11.45 29.49
CA PRO A 239 -19.35 -11.49 30.96
C PRO A 239 -20.01 -12.78 31.47
N ARG A 240 -19.32 -13.51 32.34
CA ARG A 240 -19.89 -14.70 32.99
C ARG A 240 -20.62 -14.28 34.25
N LYS A 241 -21.80 -14.85 34.49
CA LYS A 241 -22.44 -14.75 35.80
C LYS A 241 -21.55 -15.47 36.82
N ALA A 242 -21.23 -14.76 37.90
CA ALA A 242 -20.59 -15.33 39.08
C ALA A 242 -21.50 -16.39 39.73
#